data_AF-A0A0F9JUT7-F1
#
_entry.id   AF-A0A0F9JUT7-F1
#
_cell.length_a   1.000
_cell.length_b   1.000
_cell.length_c   1.000
_cell.angle_alpha   90.00
_cell.angle_beta   90.00
_cell.angle_gamma   90.00
#
_symmetry.space_group_name_H-M   'P 1'
#
loop_
_entity.id
_entity.type
_entity.pdbx_description
1 polymer ?
#
loop_
_entity_poly.entity_id
_entity_poly.type
_entity_poly.pdbx_seq_one_letter_code
_entity_poly.pdbx_strand_id
1 'polypeptide(L)'
;MSEADLKRTVTEYLTIGRAQGRWWFERLNSGDVLVKGGAKHYKIKLCEEGTADFVVIRESVVPVFAQVTVMTTQAIFLELKSEKGRTSPAQDAFKIIVEAQGCVYKIIRSMEDLIEIVG
;
A
#
# COMPACT_ATOMS: atom_id res chain seq x y z
N MET A 1 4.57 -19.06 -2.06
CA MET A 1 3.54 -18.35 -2.85
C MET A 1 4.25 -17.46 -3.87
N SER A 2 3.76 -17.32 -5.10
CA SER A 2 4.33 -16.35 -6.04
C SER A 2 3.96 -14.92 -5.63
N GLU A 3 4.69 -13.91 -6.12
CA GLU A 3 4.32 -12.51 -5.84
C GLU A 3 2.95 -12.14 -6.43
N ALA A 4 2.60 -12.70 -7.59
CA ALA A 4 1.30 -12.50 -8.22
C ALA A 4 0.16 -13.13 -7.39
N ASP A 5 0.38 -14.34 -6.86
CA ASP A 5 -0.58 -14.98 -5.96
C ASP A 5 -0.76 -14.17 -4.68
N LEU A 6 0.35 -13.69 -4.09
CA LEU A 6 0.31 -12.84 -2.90
C LEU A 6 -0.48 -11.56 -3.17
N LYS A 7 -0.23 -10.88 -4.30
CA LYS A 7 -0.97 -9.67 -4.70
C LYS A 7 -2.47 -9.92 -4.81
N ARG A 8 -2.88 -11.05 -5.38
CA ARG A 8 -4.30 -11.44 -5.46
C ARG A 8 -4.89 -11.63 -4.07
N THR A 9 -4.26 -12.46 -3.22
CA THR A 9 -4.79 -12.77 -1.88
C THR A 9 -4.83 -11.54 -0.97
N VAL A 10 -3.80 -10.68 -1.03
CA VAL A 10 -3.80 -9.39 -0.31
C VAL A 10 -4.94 -8.48 -0.79
N THR A 11 -5.17 -8.40 -2.11
CA THR A 11 -6.28 -7.61 -2.67
C THR A 11 -7.63 -8.10 -2.14
N GLU A 12 -7.86 -9.41 -2.11
CA GLU A 12 -9.08 -10.02 -1.58
C GLU A 12 -9.27 -9.70 -0.10
N TYR A 13 -8.23 -9.89 0.72
CA TYR A 13 -8.26 -9.59 2.15
C TYR A 13 -8.55 -8.11 2.43
N LEU A 14 -7.85 -7.20 1.75
CA LEU A 14 -8.05 -5.76 1.90
C LEU A 14 -9.46 -5.34 1.44
N THR A 15 -9.99 -5.97 0.40
CA THR A 15 -11.38 -5.74 -0.08
C THR A 15 -12.40 -6.14 0.98
N ILE A 16 -12.24 -7.32 1.60
CA ILE A 16 -13.12 -7.78 2.67
C ILE A 16 -13.06 -6.81 3.87
N GLY A 17 -11.87 -6.43 4.31
CA GLY A 17 -11.71 -5.49 5.42
C GLY A 17 -12.29 -4.10 5.14
N ARG A 18 -12.18 -3.61 3.89
CA ARG A 18 -12.85 -2.37 3.46
C ARG A 18 -14.36 -2.48 3.52
N ALA A 19 -14.93 -3.59 3.05
CA ALA A 19 -16.38 -3.84 3.13
C ALA A 19 -16.88 -3.92 4.58
N GLN A 20 -16.02 -4.32 5.52
CA GLN A 20 -16.28 -4.33 6.96
C GLN A 20 -16.03 -2.97 7.64
N GLY A 21 -15.62 -1.93 6.89
CA GLY A 21 -15.35 -0.60 7.44
C GLY A 21 -14.04 -0.50 8.22
N ARG A 22 -13.12 -1.46 8.11
CA ARG A 22 -11.87 -1.48 8.88
C ARG A 22 -10.83 -0.48 8.35
N TRP A 23 -10.82 -0.24 7.05
CA TRP A 23 -9.88 0.65 6.35
C TRP A 23 -10.39 1.00 4.96
N TRP A 24 -9.78 2.01 4.34
CA TRP A 24 -9.82 2.23 2.90
C TRP A 24 -8.47 1.81 2.30
N PHE A 25 -8.45 1.34 1.06
CA PHE A 25 -7.19 1.03 0.37
C PHE A 25 -7.34 1.21 -1.13
N GLU A 26 -6.21 1.45 -1.80
CA GLU A 26 -6.10 1.46 -3.26
C GLU A 26 -4.83 0.77 -3.72
N ARG A 27 -4.88 0.25 -4.95
CA ARG A 27 -3.71 -0.28 -5.64
C ARG A 27 -3.01 0.83 -6.39
N LEU A 28 -1.70 0.94 -6.20
CA LEU A 28 -0.86 1.97 -6.80
C LEU A 28 -0.07 1.36 -7.94
N ASN A 29 -0.58 1.51 -9.16
CA ASN A 29 0.13 1.06 -10.36
C ASN A 29 1.07 2.19 -10.82
N SER A 30 2.33 1.86 -11.12
CA SER A 30 3.30 2.82 -11.65
C SER A 30 3.43 2.74 -13.16
N GLY A 31 3.96 3.82 -13.76
CA GLY A 31 4.31 3.87 -15.18
C GLY A 31 3.24 4.51 -16.06
N ASP A 32 3.27 4.21 -17.36
CA ASP A 32 2.37 4.82 -18.34
C ASP A 32 1.42 3.77 -18.93
N VAL A 33 0.14 4.13 -19.05
CA VAL A 33 -0.86 3.29 -19.72
C VAL A 33 -1.51 4.03 -20.88
N LEU A 34 -1.78 3.30 -21.96
CA LEU A 34 -2.57 3.79 -23.08
C LEU A 34 -4.03 3.42 -22.85
N VAL A 35 -4.89 4.43 -22.76
CA VAL A 35 -6.33 4.27 -22.56
C VAL A 35 -7.06 4.70 -23.83
N LYS A 36 -8.01 3.88 -24.26
CA LYS A 36 -8.88 4.18 -25.40
C LYS A 36 -10.04 5.08 -24.94
N GLY A 37 -10.16 6.25 -25.53
CA GLY A 37 -11.33 7.12 -25.37
C GLY A 37 -12.03 7.30 -26.72
N GLY A 38 -12.96 6.39 -27.03
CA GLY A 38 -13.66 6.37 -28.32
C GLY A 38 -12.70 6.11 -29.49
N ALA A 39 -12.56 7.08 -30.40
CA ALA A 39 -11.67 7.00 -31.56
C ALA A 39 -10.21 7.42 -31.27
N LYS A 40 -9.92 7.97 -30.08
CA LYS A 40 -8.57 8.45 -29.70
C LYS A 40 -7.94 7.55 -28.64
N HIS A 41 -6.62 7.52 -28.62
CA HIS A 41 -5.84 6.92 -27.54
C HIS A 41 -5.17 8.03 -26.74
N TYR A 42 -5.19 7.91 -25.42
CA TYR A 42 -4.56 8.83 -24.48
C TYR A 42 -3.49 8.09 -23.71
N LYS A 43 -2.33 8.72 -23.56
CA LYS A 43 -1.29 8.23 -22.65
C LYS A 43 -1.53 8.86 -21.27
N ILE A 44 -1.74 8.02 -20.26
CA ILE A 44 -1.94 8.44 -18.88
C ILE A 44 -0.72 8.00 -18.07
N LYS A 45 -0.10 8.96 -17.40
CA LYS A 45 0.93 8.70 -16.40
C LYS A 45 0.26 8.31 -15.09
N LEU A 46 0.62 7.16 -14.55
CA LEU A 46 0.17 6.66 -13.26
C LEU A 46 1.12 7.11 -12.15
N CYS A 47 1.29 6.30 -11.10
CA CYS A 47 2.25 6.58 -10.04
C CYS A 47 3.70 6.58 -10.57
N GLU A 48 4.59 7.22 -9.83
CA GLU A 48 6.02 7.22 -10.12
C GLU A 48 6.61 5.82 -9.98
N GLU A 49 7.69 5.54 -10.72
CA GLU A 49 8.43 4.30 -10.57
C GLU A 49 8.92 4.13 -9.13
N GLY A 50 8.77 2.93 -8.58
CA GLY A 50 9.16 2.63 -7.20
C GLY A 50 8.09 2.92 -6.16
N THR A 51 6.94 3.49 -6.54
CA THR A 51 5.76 3.55 -5.66
C THR A 51 5.40 2.15 -5.17
N ALA A 52 5.04 2.03 -3.89
CA ALA A 52 4.57 0.77 -3.29
C ALA A 52 3.38 0.17 -4.06
N ASP A 53 3.09 -1.12 -3.90
CA ASP A 53 1.96 -1.77 -4.57
C ASP A 53 0.58 -1.29 -4.07
N PHE A 54 0.45 -0.99 -2.77
CA PHE A 54 -0.80 -0.54 -2.16
C PHE A 54 -0.59 0.58 -1.16
N VAL A 55 -1.64 1.37 -0.95
CA VAL A 55 -1.81 2.20 0.24
C VAL A 55 -3.06 1.75 0.99
N VAL A 56 -2.93 1.60 2.30
CA VAL A 56 -4.02 1.35 3.24
C VAL A 56 -4.13 2.56 4.16
N ILE A 57 -5.31 3.13 4.25
CA ILE A 57 -5.64 4.24 5.15
C ILE A 57 -6.59 3.69 6.22
N ARG A 58 -6.15 3.75 7.48
CA ARG A 58 -6.96 3.30 8.60
C ARG A 58 -6.94 4.30 9.76
N GLU A 59 -7.89 4.12 10.66
CA GLU A 59 -7.87 4.81 11.94
C GLU A 59 -6.64 4.38 12.77
N SER A 60 -6.06 5.33 13.49
CA SER A 60 -4.97 5.07 14.43
C SER A 60 -5.17 5.87 15.71
N VAL A 61 -5.00 5.20 16.85
CA VAL A 61 -5.11 5.82 18.16
C VAL A 61 -3.71 6.07 18.70
N VAL A 62 -3.37 7.34 18.88
CA VAL A 62 -2.03 7.76 19.32
C VAL A 62 -2.11 8.34 20.73
N PRO A 63 -1.31 7.83 21.70
CA PRO A 63 -1.20 8.46 23.01
C PRO A 63 -0.42 9.77 22.88
N VAL A 64 -0.97 10.87 23.38
CA VAL A 64 -0.33 12.20 23.36
C VAL A 64 0.09 12.62 24.77
N PHE A 65 -0.71 12.27 25.78
CA PHE A 65 -0.38 12.43 27.20
C PHE A 65 -0.79 11.18 27.98
N ALA A 66 -0.36 11.07 29.24
CA ALA A 66 -0.53 9.86 30.07
C ALA A 66 -1.97 9.30 30.11
N GLN A 67 -2.99 10.13 29.89
CA GLN A 67 -4.40 9.77 29.91
C GLN A 67 -5.18 10.28 28.67
N VAL A 68 -4.48 10.78 27.65
CA VAL A 68 -5.10 11.36 26.46
C VAL A 68 -4.63 10.61 25.23
N THR A 69 -5.57 9.97 24.56
CA THR A 69 -5.38 9.45 23.21
C THR A 69 -6.11 10.33 22.20
N VAL A 70 -5.53 10.45 21.01
CA VAL A 70 -6.16 11.13 19.89
C VAL A 70 -6.39 10.12 18.78
N MET A 71 -7.59 10.15 18.22
CA MET A 71 -7.92 9.42 17.01
C MET A 71 -7.35 10.19 15.81
N THR A 72 -6.57 9.50 15.01
CA THR A 72 -5.87 10.02 13.84
C THR A 72 -6.05 9.06 12.67
N THR A 73 -5.45 9.41 11.55
CA THR A 73 -5.39 8.54 10.37
C THR A 73 -3.96 8.11 10.15
N GLN A 74 -3.75 6.82 9.86
CA GLN A 74 -2.47 6.27 9.49
C GLN A 74 -2.53 5.77 8.05
N ALA A 75 -1.61 6.28 7.22
CA ALA A 75 -1.35 5.74 5.88
C ALA A 75 -0.23 4.70 5.95
N ILE A 76 -0.50 3.50 5.44
CA ILE A 76 0.41 2.37 5.41
C ILE A 76 0.63 1.98 3.95
N PHE A 77 1.84 2.15 3.45
CA PHE A 77 2.26 1.68 2.13
C PHE A 77 2.77 0.24 2.22
N LEU A 78 2.24 -0.62 1.35
CA LEU A 78 2.56 -2.04 1.32
C LEU A 78 3.27 -2.36 0.01
N GLU A 79 4.51 -2.85 0.11
CA GLU A 79 5.29 -3.36 -1.01
C GLU A 79 5.34 -4.88 -0.92
N LEU A 80 4.76 -5.57 -1.90
CA LEU A 80 4.69 -7.02 -1.90
C LEU A 80 5.87 -7.61 -2.64
N LYS A 81 6.54 -8.57 -2.01
CA LYS A 81 7.64 -9.30 -2.61
C LYS A 81 7.45 -10.79 -2.42
N SER A 82 7.91 -11.56 -3.39
CA SER A 82 8.19 -12.98 -3.13
C SER A 82 9.17 -13.14 -1.96
N GLU A 83 9.26 -14.33 -1.36
CA GLU A 83 10.14 -14.61 -0.21
C GLU A 83 11.59 -14.12 -0.41
N LYS A 84 12.13 -14.28 -1.63
CA LYS A 84 13.50 -13.84 -1.99
C LYS A 84 13.55 -12.51 -2.75
N GLY A 85 12.39 -11.89 -3.01
CA GLY A 85 12.29 -10.64 -3.76
C GLY A 85 12.96 -9.48 -3.03
N ARG A 86 13.76 -8.70 -3.75
CA ARG A 86 14.44 -7.52 -3.22
C ARG A 86 13.76 -6.25 -3.69
N THR A 87 13.89 -5.18 -2.91
CA THR A 87 13.49 -3.84 -3.33
C THR A 87 14.48 -3.30 -4.35
N SER A 88 13.99 -2.48 -5.28
CA SER A 88 14.83 -1.70 -6.18
C SER A 88 15.26 -0.39 -5.51
N PRO A 89 16.30 0.29 -6.02
CA PRO A 89 16.70 1.61 -5.50
C PRO A 89 15.58 2.65 -5.51
N ALA A 90 14.70 2.63 -6.53
CA ALA A 90 13.55 3.53 -6.60
C ALA A 90 12.52 3.24 -5.50
N GLN A 91 12.31 1.96 -5.16
CA GLN A 91 11.43 1.56 -4.07
C GLN A 91 12.00 1.95 -2.70
N ASP A 92 13.32 1.81 -2.51
CA ASP A 92 13.99 2.26 -1.29
C ASP A 92 13.90 3.79 -1.14
N ALA A 93 14.03 4.54 -2.23
CA ALA A 93 13.83 6.00 -2.22
C ALA A 93 12.40 6.38 -1.86
N PHE A 94 11.39 5.71 -2.46
CA PHE A 94 9.98 5.95 -2.13
C PHE A 94 9.68 5.67 -0.66
N LYS A 95 10.21 4.57 -0.10
CA LYS A 95 10.11 4.25 1.33
C LYS A 95 10.59 5.42 2.19
N ILE A 96 11.80 5.93 1.94
CA ILE A 96 12.39 7.03 2.70
C ILE A 96 11.49 8.28 2.64
N ILE A 97 10.97 8.60 1.44
CA ILE A 97 10.11 9.76 1.24
C ILE A 97 8.83 9.66 2.06
N VAL A 98 8.11 8.53 2.01
CA VAL A 98 6.83 8.40 2.71
C VAL A 98 7.00 8.28 4.22
N GLU A 99 8.05 7.59 4.69
CA GLU A 99 8.37 7.50 6.13
C GLU A 99 8.73 8.88 6.70
N ALA A 100 9.43 9.73 5.93
CA ALA A 100 9.71 11.11 6.33
C ALA A 100 8.44 11.98 6.48
N GLN A 101 7.31 11.57 5.87
CA GLN A 101 6.01 12.22 6.05
C GLN A 101 5.16 11.60 7.18
N GLY A 102 5.74 10.69 7.97
CA GLY A 102 5.03 10.01 9.06
C GLY A 102 4.13 8.86 8.60
N CYS A 103 4.20 8.46 7.33
CA CYS A 103 3.54 7.24 6.86
C CYS A 103 4.32 6.00 7.32
N VAL A 104 3.64 4.86 7.32
CA VAL A 104 4.28 3.56 7.56
C VAL A 104 4.57 2.91 6.22
N TYR A 105 5.76 2.33 6.04
CA TYR A 105 6.07 1.51 4.88
C TYR A 105 6.39 0.08 5.34
N LYS A 106 5.81 -0.93 4.70
CA LYS A 106 6.03 -2.34 5.03
C LYS A 106 6.25 -3.18 3.78
N ILE A 107 7.26 -4.05 3.87
CA ILE A 107 7.48 -5.11 2.88
C ILE A 107 6.68 -6.32 3.35
N ILE A 108 5.78 -6.81 2.50
CA ILE A 108 4.89 -7.93 2.79
C ILE A 108 5.33 -9.13 1.95
N ARG A 109 5.65 -10.24 2.60
CA ARG A 109 6.09 -11.50 1.95
C ARG A 109 5.12 -12.65 2.14
N SER A 110 4.20 -12.49 3.09
CA SER A 110 3.22 -13.50 3.49
C SER A 110 1.90 -12.82 3.90
N MET A 111 0.85 -13.62 4.11
CA MET A 111 -0.41 -13.10 4.66
C MET A 111 -0.29 -12.81 6.15
N GLU A 112 0.56 -13.55 6.85
CA GLU A 112 0.89 -13.35 8.25
C GLU A 112 1.51 -11.96 8.48
N ASP A 113 2.47 -11.57 7.63
CA ASP A 113 3.06 -10.23 7.66
C ASP A 113 1.97 -9.15 7.51
N LEU A 114 1.04 -9.35 6.57
CA LEU A 114 -0.04 -8.39 6.34
C LEU A 114 -0.95 -8.28 7.57
N ILE A 115 -1.38 -9.42 8.11
CA ILE A 115 -2.30 -9.47 9.25
C ILE A 115 -1.67 -8.82 10.48
N GLU A 116 -0.37 -8.98 10.71
CA GLU A 116 0.30 -8.29 11.83
C GLU A 116 0.24 -6.75 11.69
N ILE A 117 0.27 -6.24 10.46
CA ILE A 117 0.31 -4.81 10.19
C ILE A 117 -1.08 -4.17 10.22
N VAL A 118 -2.06 -4.78 9.54
CA VAL A 118 -3.40 -4.19 9.38
C VAL A 118 -4.48 -4.84 10.26
N GLY A 119 -4.20 -6.02 10.80
CA GLY A 119 -5.14 -6.86 11.56
C GLY A 119 -5.63 -6.28 12.88
#